data_AF-A0A158B6D0-F1
#
_entry.id   AF-A0A158B6D0-F1
#
_cell.length_a   1.000
_cell.length_b   1.000
_cell.length_c   1.000
_cell.angle_alpha   90.00
_cell.angle_beta   90.00
_cell.angle_gamma   90.00
#
_symmetry.space_group_name_H-M   'P 1'
#
loop_
_entity.id
_entity.type
_entity.pdbx_description
1 polymer ?
#
loop_
_entity_poly.entity_id
_entity_poly.type
_entity_poly.pdbx_seq_one_letter_code
_entity_poly.pdbx_strand_id
1 'polypeptide(L)'
;MRGTKSYLGLVLGVCVVITAILYTGYVKSYLDEGVQTTFFFKQYPTLQMEFHDPFASEGDDVPIDQLRRADRAAFADYCKYRFGVVGNSTQSLDKCKKGIPAYL
;
A
#
# COMPACT_ATOMS: atom_id res chain seq x y z
N MET A 1 17.22 29.81 -27.26
CA MET A 1 17.31 28.33 -27.07
C MET A 1 17.57 27.87 -25.62
N ARG A 2 17.88 28.75 -24.65
CA ARG A 2 18.16 28.35 -23.24
C ARG A 2 16.88 28.17 -22.39
N GLY A 3 15.84 28.97 -22.64
CA GLY A 3 14.55 28.90 -21.91
C GLY A 3 13.74 27.61 -22.15
N THR A 4 13.68 27.12 -23.38
CA THR A 4 12.94 25.89 -23.73
C THR A 4 13.51 24.64 -23.05
N LYS A 5 14.85 24.57 -22.92
CA LYS A 5 15.54 23.46 -22.23
C LYS A 5 15.27 23.48 -20.73
N SER A 6 15.19 24.66 -20.12
CA SER A 6 14.87 24.84 -18.70
C SER A 6 13.45 24.38 -18.37
N TYR A 7 12.48 24.73 -19.22
CA TYR A 7 11.07 24.36 -19.04
C TYR A 7 10.86 22.85 -19.22
N LEU A 8 11.53 22.25 -20.21
CA LEU A 8 11.48 20.81 -20.44
C LEU A 8 12.02 20.03 -19.22
N GLY A 9 13.14 20.47 -18.63
CA GLY A 9 13.69 19.85 -17.43
C GLY A 9 12.73 19.92 -16.24
N LEU A 10 12.05 21.05 -16.05
CA LEU A 10 11.05 21.21 -14.99
C LEU A 10 9.86 20.27 -15.19
N VAL A 11 9.30 20.22 -16.40
CA VAL A 11 8.18 19.32 -16.72
C VAL A 11 8.56 17.87 -16.47
N LEU A 12 9.74 17.44 -16.91
CA LEU A 12 10.23 16.09 -16.68
C LEU A 12 10.38 15.78 -15.18
N GLY A 13 10.93 16.72 -14.39
CA GLY A 13 11.04 16.57 -12.95
C GLY A 13 9.68 16.39 -12.27
N VAL A 14 8.69 17.20 -12.64
CA VAL A 14 7.32 17.10 -12.12
C VAL A 14 6.69 15.75 -12.49
N CYS A 15 6.84 15.30 -13.74
CA CYS A 15 6.33 14.00 -14.16
C CYS A 15 6.94 12.84 -13.35
N VAL A 16 8.23 12.89 -13.05
CA VAL A 16 8.90 11.88 -12.21
C VAL A 16 8.32 11.88 -10.80
N VAL A 17 8.15 13.05 -10.17
CA VAL A 17 7.60 13.16 -8.82
C VAL A 17 6.16 12.64 -8.76
N ILE A 18 5.32 13.03 -9.73
CA ILE A 18 3.93 12.55 -9.81
C ILE A 18 3.91 11.03 -9.98
N THR A 19 4.77 10.48 -10.84
CA THR A 19 4.87 9.03 -11.04
C THR A 19 5.29 8.33 -9.75
N ALA A 20 6.27 8.86 -9.03
CA ALA A 20 6.69 8.30 -7.74
C ALA A 20 5.52 8.28 -6.73
N ILE A 21 4.77 9.37 -6.59
CA ILE A 21 3.60 9.44 -5.69
C ILE A 21 2.53 8.40 -6.09
N LEU A 22 2.22 8.32 -7.39
CA LEU A 22 1.19 7.42 -7.89
C LEU A 22 1.52 5.94 -7.68
N TYR A 23 2.80 5.58 -7.72
CA TYR A 23 3.27 4.19 -7.68
C TYR A 23 4.01 3.81 -6.41
N THR A 24 4.12 4.67 -5.40
CA THR A 24 4.66 4.32 -4.08
C THR A 24 3.62 4.51 -2.99
N GLY A 25 3.60 3.60 -2.02
CA GLY A 25 2.77 3.67 -0.82
C GLY A 25 3.52 3.13 0.38
N TYR A 26 2.91 3.21 1.56
CA TYR A 26 3.45 2.64 2.78
C TYR A 26 2.35 2.05 3.66
N VAL A 27 2.77 1.16 4.55
CA VAL A 27 1.98 0.57 5.63
C VAL A 27 2.71 0.79 6.95
N LYS A 28 1.97 0.87 8.06
CA LYS A 28 2.54 0.91 9.40
C LYS A 28 2.31 -0.43 10.10
N SER A 29 3.37 -0.97 10.69
CA SER A 29 3.32 -2.10 11.61
C SER A 29 3.41 -1.60 13.05
N TYR A 30 2.54 -2.10 13.91
CA TYR A 30 2.47 -1.77 15.34
C TYR A 30 3.08 -2.93 16.14
N LEU A 31 4.36 -2.78 16.45
CA LEU A 31 5.19 -3.73 17.18
C LEU A 31 5.26 -3.33 18.67
N ASP A 32 5.65 -4.25 19.55
CA ASP A 32 5.84 -3.98 20.98
C ASP A 32 6.89 -2.88 21.22
N GLU A 33 7.91 -2.86 20.35
CA GLU A 33 9.02 -1.89 20.38
C GLU A 33 8.73 -0.58 19.63
N GLY A 34 7.54 -0.45 19.01
CA GLY A 34 7.07 0.80 18.42
C GLY A 34 6.39 0.65 17.06
N VAL A 35 6.38 1.73 16.28
CA VAL A 35 5.74 1.75 14.97
C VAL A 35 6.80 1.72 13.87
N GLN A 36 6.73 0.70 13.00
CA GLN A 36 7.59 0.60 11.82
C GLN A 36 6.81 1.03 10.57
N THR A 37 7.46 1.77 9.66
CA THR A 37 6.87 2.16 8.37
C THR A 37 7.55 1.42 7.23
N THR A 38 6.78 0.67 6.45
CA THR A 38 7.29 -0.11 5.32
C THR A 38 6.75 0.42 4.01
N PHE A 39 7.66 0.84 3.12
CA PHE A 39 7.33 1.35 1.80
C PHE A 39 7.21 0.23 0.77
N PHE A 40 6.38 0.45 -0.25
CA PHE A 40 6.21 -0.50 -1.35
C PHE A 40 5.81 0.17 -2.66
N PHE A 41 6.05 -0.54 -3.77
CA PHE A 41 5.55 -0.16 -5.08
C PHE A 41 4.12 -0.67 -5.28
N LYS A 42 3.21 0.25 -5.64
CA LYS A 42 1.82 -0.05 -5.94
C LYS A 42 1.70 -0.73 -7.29
N GLN A 43 0.82 -1.72 -7.39
CA GLN A 43 0.47 -2.40 -8.64
C GLN A 43 -0.47 -1.57 -9.53
N TYR A 44 -1.21 -0.63 -8.93
CA TYR A 44 -2.12 0.29 -9.62
C TYR A 44 -1.88 1.73 -9.16
N PRO A 45 -1.95 2.72 -10.06
CA PRO A 45 -1.73 4.11 -9.69
C PRO A 45 -2.86 4.64 -8.79
N THR A 46 -2.50 5.32 -7.71
CA THR A 46 -3.44 6.05 -6.85
C THR A 46 -2.73 7.15 -6.07
N LEU A 47 -3.45 8.22 -5.72
CA LEU A 47 -2.95 9.29 -4.85
C LEU A 47 -2.89 8.90 -3.38
N GLN A 48 -3.52 7.79 -2.98
CA GLN A 48 -3.47 7.28 -1.61
C GLN A 48 -2.05 6.82 -1.25
N MET A 49 -1.45 7.35 -0.19
CA MET A 49 -0.09 7.01 0.22
C MET A 49 -0.07 5.93 1.32
N GLU A 50 -0.92 6.06 2.34
CA GLU A 50 -1.03 5.13 3.45
C GLU A 50 -2.06 4.05 3.17
N PHE A 51 -1.68 2.79 3.42
CA PHE A 51 -2.54 1.63 3.34
C PHE A 51 -2.57 0.93 4.69
N HIS A 52 -3.71 0.31 5.01
CA HIS A 52 -3.91 -0.33 6.29
C HIS A 52 -3.98 -1.86 6.12
N ASP A 53 -3.08 -2.53 6.83
CA ASP A 53 -3.09 -3.97 7.04
C ASP A 53 -3.54 -4.22 8.48
N PRO A 54 -4.74 -4.80 8.71
CA PRO A 54 -5.24 -5.07 10.05
C PRO A 54 -4.45 -6.17 10.77
N PHE A 55 -3.56 -6.87 10.05
CA PHE A 55 -2.67 -7.89 10.60
C PHE A 55 -1.27 -7.34 10.90
N ALA A 56 -0.98 -6.07 10.59
CA ALA A 56 0.31 -5.46 10.88
C ALA A 56 0.44 -5.04 12.35
N SER A 57 0.18 -5.98 13.25
CA SER A 57 0.37 -5.85 14.70
C SER A 57 0.77 -7.19 15.31
N GLU A 58 1.38 -7.17 16.49
CA GLU A 58 1.76 -8.38 17.24
C GLU A 58 0.57 -9.09 17.94
N GLY A 59 -0.64 -8.55 17.82
CA GLY A 59 -1.85 -9.16 18.38
C GLY A 59 -2.32 -10.40 17.61
N ASP A 60 -3.25 -11.12 18.22
CA ASP A 60 -3.87 -12.28 17.58
C ASP A 60 -4.67 -11.88 16.33
N ASP A 61 -4.45 -12.65 15.27
CA ASP A 61 -5.15 -12.48 14.01
C ASP A 61 -6.64 -12.83 14.14
N VAL A 62 -7.49 -11.88 13.74
CA VAL A 62 -8.92 -12.13 13.55
C VAL A 62 -9.15 -12.78 12.17
N PRO A 63 -10.02 -13.80 12.04
CA PRO A 63 -10.42 -14.33 10.74
C PRO A 63 -10.97 -13.25 9.80
N ILE A 64 -10.64 -13.34 8.51
CA ILE A 64 -11.01 -12.34 7.49
C ILE A 64 -12.53 -12.07 7.42
N ASP A 65 -13.35 -13.08 7.65
CA ASP A 65 -14.82 -13.02 7.70
C ASP A 65 -15.38 -12.40 8.99
N GLN A 66 -14.56 -12.29 10.03
CA GLN A 66 -14.89 -11.66 11.31
C GLN A 66 -14.35 -10.22 11.43
N LEU A 67 -13.54 -9.77 10.47
CA LEU A 67 -13.11 -8.37 10.40
C LEU A 67 -14.31 -7.43 10.31
N ARG A 68 -14.18 -6.25 10.93
CA ARG A 68 -15.15 -5.18 10.74
C ARG A 68 -15.17 -4.79 9.27
N ARG A 69 -16.33 -4.33 8.79
CA ARG A 69 -16.52 -3.94 7.39
C ARG A 69 -15.48 -2.92 6.90
N ALA A 70 -15.10 -1.97 7.74
CA ALA A 70 -14.08 -0.97 7.43
C ALA A 70 -12.68 -1.60 7.28
N ASP A 71 -12.26 -2.41 8.25
CA ASP A 71 -10.94 -3.07 8.25
C ASP A 71 -10.82 -4.03 7.06
N ARG A 72 -11.89 -4.77 6.76
CA ARG A 72 -11.94 -5.64 5.58
C ARG A 72 -11.82 -4.87 4.27
N ALA A 73 -12.49 -3.71 4.15
CA ALA A 73 -12.39 -2.87 2.97
C ALA A 73 -10.98 -2.27 2.82
N ALA A 74 -10.41 -1.79 3.92
CA ALA A 74 -9.04 -1.27 3.95
C ALA A 74 -8.01 -2.35 3.60
N PHE A 75 -8.19 -3.56 4.12
CA PHE A 75 -7.34 -4.71 3.77
C PHE A 75 -7.48 -5.10 2.30
N ALA A 76 -8.69 -5.05 1.73
CA ALA A 76 -8.88 -5.30 0.30
C ALA A 76 -8.15 -4.25 -0.57
N ASP A 77 -8.16 -2.97 -0.16
CA ASP A 77 -7.38 -1.94 -0.83
C ASP A 77 -5.88 -2.20 -0.69
N TYR A 78 -5.39 -2.51 0.51
CA TYR A 78 -3.99 -2.89 0.71
C TYR A 78 -3.59 -4.05 -0.20
N CYS A 79 -4.39 -5.12 -0.26
CA CYS A 79 -4.17 -6.27 -1.14
C CYS A 79 -4.14 -5.91 -2.63
N LYS A 80 -5.07 -5.06 -3.07
CA LYS A 80 -5.12 -4.57 -4.45
C LYS A 80 -3.87 -3.79 -4.81
N TYR A 81 -3.48 -2.82 -4.00
CA TYR A 81 -2.38 -1.92 -4.34
C TYR A 81 -1.02 -2.55 -4.05
N ARG A 82 -0.85 -3.31 -2.98
CA ARG A 82 0.44 -3.93 -2.62
C ARG A 82 0.76 -5.16 -3.47
N PHE A 83 -0.24 -5.99 -3.74
CA PHE A 83 -0.06 -7.34 -4.30
C PHE A 83 -0.86 -7.61 -5.57
N GLY A 84 -1.71 -6.67 -6.03
CA GLY A 84 -2.49 -6.85 -7.26
C GLY A 84 -3.74 -7.72 -7.09
N VAL A 85 -4.13 -8.05 -5.85
CA VAL A 85 -5.29 -8.90 -5.57
C VAL A 85 -6.55 -8.05 -5.49
N VAL A 86 -7.36 -8.03 -6.55
CA VAL A 86 -8.55 -7.16 -6.68
C VAL A 86 -9.80 -7.74 -5.99
N GLY A 87 -9.84 -9.04 -5.72
CA GLY A 87 -11.01 -9.71 -5.15
C GLY A 87 -11.21 -9.39 -3.65
N ASN A 88 -12.45 -9.14 -3.24
CA ASN A 88 -12.84 -8.88 -1.84
C ASN A 88 -13.41 -10.11 -1.11
N SER A 89 -13.41 -11.29 -1.76
CA SER A 89 -13.86 -12.53 -1.17
C SER A 89 -12.91 -12.98 -0.04
N THR A 90 -13.41 -13.73 0.93
CA THR A 90 -12.56 -14.24 2.03
C THR A 90 -11.39 -15.05 1.48
N GLN A 91 -11.64 -15.89 0.48
CA GLN A 91 -10.60 -16.66 -0.21
C GLN A 91 -9.53 -15.77 -0.88
N SER A 92 -9.93 -14.67 -1.51
CA SER A 92 -8.99 -13.73 -2.16
C SER A 92 -8.11 -13.04 -1.13
N LEU A 93 -8.71 -12.56 -0.05
CA LEU A 93 -8.02 -11.85 1.02
C LEU A 93 -7.12 -12.78 1.84
N ASP A 94 -7.52 -14.03 2.08
CA ASP A 94 -6.64 -15.04 2.70
C ASP A 94 -5.41 -15.34 1.84
N LYS A 95 -5.58 -15.42 0.51
CA LYS A 95 -4.44 -15.60 -0.40
C LYS A 95 -3.47 -14.42 -0.33
N CYS A 96 -4.01 -13.20 -0.29
CA CYS A 96 -3.21 -12.00 -0.10
C CYS A 96 -2.46 -12.02 1.23
N LYS A 97 -3.15 -12.34 2.34
CA LYS A 97 -2.57 -12.43 3.68
C LYS A 97 -1.36 -13.35 3.74
N LYS A 98 -1.42 -14.51 3.10
CA LYS A 98 -0.30 -15.47 3.02
C LYS A 98 0.94 -14.94 2.29
N GLY A 99 0.78 -13.92 1.45
CA GLY A 99 1.88 -13.25 0.76
C GLY A 99 2.50 -12.09 1.54
N ILE A 100 1.93 -11.73 2.69
CA ILE A 100 2.48 -10.70 3.57
C ILE A 100 3.68 -11.35 4.28
N PRO A 101 4.89 -10.80 4.14
CA PRO A 101 6.03 -11.31 4.88
C PRO A 101 5.72 -11.19 6.38
N ALA A 102 6.03 -12.23 7.14
CA ALA A 102 6.12 -12.12 8.59
C ALA A 102 7.10 -10.98 8.85
N TYR A 103 6.57 -9.90 9.40
CA TYR A 103 7.14 -8.56 9.39
C TYR A 103 8.58 -8.59 9.96
N LEU A 104 9.57 -7.80 9.52
CA LEU A 104 9.57 -6.33 9.36
C LEU A 104 8.81 -5.61 10.47
#